data_AF-A0ABD7TRU3-F1
#
_entry.id   AF-A0ABD7TRU3-F1
#
_cell.length_a   1.000
_cell.length_b   1.000
_cell.length_c   1.000
_cell.angle_alpha   90.00
_cell.angle_beta   90.00
_cell.angle_gamma   90.00
#
_symmetry.space_group_name_H-M   'P 1'
#
loop_
_entity.id
_entity.type
_entity.pdbx_description
1 polymer ?
#
loop_
_entity_poly.entity_id
_entity_poly.type
_entity_poly.pdbx_seq_one_letter_code
_entity_poly.pdbx_strand_id
1 'polypeptide(L)'
;MAKKTREQLLLEKRTLNTAQGVFVLNDKNVEDIKFNNMTFKTVAHRLNHNWTLDEATQLQKTFVPDHEHRIVLLLKKDNSDEQIRVPYTRVKEAMDKGINLHSIKRRFGLGWSLEKTLTTPPRLSAEELMYEAIANSEDNFQDLVRQNRISKFKEKKLREEKPHLFNGTPQKHGLTQYGRYLHNNIKIGAYKIDCYGRQQLV
;
A
#
# COMPACT_ATOMS: atom_id res chain seq x y z
N MET A 1 4.75 -33.51 -50.39
CA MET A 1 4.29 -32.47 -49.47
C MET A 1 5.49 -31.63 -49.05
N ALA A 2 5.53 -30.35 -49.45
CA ALA A 2 6.65 -29.46 -49.08
C ALA A 2 6.68 -29.24 -47.56
N LYS A 3 7.85 -29.43 -46.94
CA LYS A 3 8.04 -29.16 -45.50
C LYS A 3 8.04 -27.64 -45.30
N LYS A 4 7.17 -27.15 -44.42
CA LYS A 4 7.15 -25.73 -44.02
C LYS A 4 8.49 -25.34 -43.39
N THR A 5 8.95 -24.12 -43.67
CA THR A 5 10.16 -23.58 -43.06
C THR A 5 9.93 -23.25 -41.57
N ARG A 6 11.01 -23.18 -40.78
CA ARG A 6 10.94 -22.86 -39.33
C ARG A 6 10.24 -21.53 -39.06
N GLU A 7 10.46 -20.54 -39.94
CA GLU A 7 9.83 -19.22 -39.88
C GLU A 7 8.31 -19.29 -40.11
N GLN A 8 7.86 -20.08 -41.08
CA GLN A 8 6.44 -20.32 -41.33
C GLN A 8 5.76 -20.98 -40.12
N LEU A 9 6.43 -21.95 -39.48
CA LEU A 9 5.92 -22.59 -38.26
C LEU A 9 5.84 -21.64 -37.06
N LEU A 10 6.77 -20.68 -36.95
CA LEU A 10 6.74 -19.65 -35.90
C LEU A 10 5.62 -18.63 -36.15
N LEU A 11 5.42 -18.23 -37.40
CA LEU A 11 4.36 -17.32 -37.80
C LEU A 11 2.98 -17.94 -37.51
N GLU A 12 2.77 -19.21 -37.87
CA GLU A 12 1.52 -19.94 -37.58
C GLU A 12 1.22 -20.06 -36.09
N LYS A 13 2.25 -20.15 -35.24
CA LYS A 13 2.09 -20.17 -33.78
C LYS A 13 1.76 -18.79 -33.19
N ARG A 14 2.06 -17.72 -33.93
CA ARG A 14 1.80 -16.33 -33.55
C ARG A 14 0.52 -15.77 -34.15
N THR A 15 -0.12 -16.49 -35.07
CA THR A 15 -1.43 -16.12 -35.63
C THR A 15 -2.56 -16.68 -34.78
N LEU A 16 -3.49 -15.81 -34.38
CA LEU A 16 -4.74 -16.19 -33.73
C LEU A 16 -5.87 -16.06 -34.75
N ASN A 17 -6.48 -17.20 -35.09
CA ASN A 17 -7.71 -17.23 -35.88
C ASN A 17 -8.90 -17.14 -34.94
N THR A 18 -9.69 -16.09 -35.10
CA THR A 18 -10.88 -15.79 -34.30
C THR A 18 -12.07 -15.55 -35.22
N ALA A 19 -13.28 -15.53 -34.68
CA ALA A 19 -14.48 -15.27 -35.48
C ALA A 19 -14.47 -13.86 -36.11
N GLN A 20 -13.73 -12.93 -35.51
CA GLN A 20 -13.62 -11.54 -35.97
C GLN A 20 -12.50 -11.30 -36.98
N GLY A 21 -11.60 -12.28 -37.15
CA GLY A 21 -10.49 -12.17 -38.08
C GLY A 21 -9.24 -12.91 -37.64
N VAL A 22 -8.18 -12.72 -38.43
CA VAL A 22 -6.85 -13.27 -38.20
C VAL A 22 -5.98 -12.17 -37.59
N PHE A 23 -5.48 -12.41 -36.39
CA PHE A 23 -4.60 -11.48 -35.67
C PHE A 23 -3.18 -12.04 -35.62
N VAL A 24 -2.18 -11.24 -35.98
CA VAL A 24 -0.76 -11.60 -35.87
C VAL A 24 -0.20 -10.99 -34.60
N LEU A 25 0.39 -11.81 -33.72
CA LEU A 25 1.00 -11.34 -32.48
C LEU A 25 2.44 -10.90 -32.69
N ASN A 26 2.74 -9.69 -32.23
CA ASN A 26 4.10 -9.16 -32.12
C ASN A 26 4.80 -9.72 -30.88
N ASP A 27 6.13 -9.56 -30.79
CA ASP A 27 6.91 -10.04 -29.64
C ASP A 27 6.46 -9.42 -28.32
N LYS A 28 6.19 -8.10 -28.30
CA LYS A 28 5.62 -7.40 -27.14
C LYS A 28 4.31 -8.03 -26.68
N ASN A 29 3.42 -8.38 -27.61
CA ASN A 29 2.14 -9.00 -27.28
C ASN A 29 2.34 -10.36 -26.61
N VAL A 30 3.34 -11.13 -27.06
CA VAL A 30 3.69 -12.41 -26.46
C VAL A 30 4.27 -12.23 -25.06
N GLU A 31 5.07 -11.18 -24.83
CA GLU A 31 5.58 -10.81 -23.51
C GLU A 31 4.45 -10.40 -22.56
N ASP A 32 3.54 -9.54 -22.99
CA ASP A 32 2.38 -9.09 -22.21
C ASP A 32 1.49 -10.29 -21.81
N ILE A 33 1.26 -11.23 -22.73
CA ILE A 33 0.52 -12.48 -22.46
C ILE A 33 1.20 -13.31 -21.37
N LYS A 34 2.53 -13.45 -21.44
CA LYS A 34 3.31 -14.19 -20.44
C LYS A 34 3.30 -13.48 -19.09
N PHE A 35 3.52 -12.17 -19.07
CA PHE A 35 3.54 -11.35 -17.86
C PHE A 35 2.20 -11.41 -17.11
N ASN A 36 1.08 -11.34 -17.86
CA ASN A 36 -0.26 -11.45 -17.32
C ASN A 36 -0.72 -12.89 -17.03
N ASN A 37 0.16 -13.88 -17.21
CA ASN A 37 -0.11 -15.31 -17.04
C ASN A 37 -1.38 -15.77 -17.80
N MET A 38 -1.49 -15.35 -19.05
CA MET A 38 -2.61 -15.65 -19.93
C MET A 38 -2.26 -16.71 -20.97
N THR A 39 -3.29 -17.36 -21.49
CA THR A 39 -3.14 -18.30 -22.61
C THR A 39 -3.60 -17.66 -23.90
N PHE A 40 -3.07 -18.11 -25.04
CA PHE A 40 -3.54 -17.69 -26.36
C PHE A 40 -5.05 -17.91 -26.56
N LYS A 41 -5.61 -18.97 -25.94
CA LYS A 41 -7.06 -19.23 -25.95
C LYS A 41 -7.85 -18.12 -25.24
N THR A 42 -7.33 -17.61 -24.11
CA THR A 42 -7.94 -16.50 -23.38
C THR A 42 -7.93 -15.22 -24.20
N VAL A 43 -6.83 -14.93 -24.90
CA VAL A 43 -6.72 -13.76 -25.80
C VAL A 43 -7.69 -13.89 -26.97
N ALA A 44 -7.73 -15.06 -27.62
CA ALA A 44 -8.69 -15.34 -28.69
C ALA A 44 -10.15 -15.17 -28.23
N HIS A 45 -10.47 -15.62 -27.01
CA HIS A 45 -11.79 -15.42 -26.42
C HIS A 45 -12.14 -13.94 -26.24
N ARG A 46 -11.19 -13.10 -25.81
CA ARG A 46 -11.38 -11.65 -25.67
C ARG A 46 -11.58 -10.98 -27.02
N LEU A 47 -10.78 -11.33 -28.02
CA LEU A 47 -10.90 -10.84 -29.39
C LEU A 47 -12.27 -11.20 -29.99
N ASN A 48 -12.81 -12.40 -29.72
CA ASN A 48 -14.18 -12.76 -30.14
C ASN A 48 -15.28 -11.85 -29.54
N HIS A 49 -14.99 -11.13 -28.46
CA HIS A 49 -15.91 -10.21 -27.78
C HIS A 49 -15.58 -8.74 -28.08
N ASN A 50 -15.06 -8.43 -29.27
CA ASN A 50 -14.75 -7.06 -29.74
C ASN A 50 -13.70 -6.32 -28.90
N TRP A 51 -12.82 -7.02 -28.19
CA TRP A 51 -11.69 -6.35 -27.52
C TRP A 51 -10.65 -5.99 -28.56
N THR A 52 -10.00 -4.85 -28.39
CA THR A 52 -8.82 -4.54 -29.20
C THR A 52 -7.68 -5.50 -28.86
N LEU A 53 -6.74 -5.69 -29.78
CA LEU A 53 -5.60 -6.59 -29.56
C LEU A 53 -4.79 -6.19 -28.33
N ASP A 54 -4.58 -4.89 -28.14
CA ASP A 54 -3.83 -4.35 -27.01
C ASP A 54 -4.56 -4.55 -25.69
N GLU A 55 -5.87 -4.28 -25.63
CA GLU A 55 -6.68 -4.56 -24.43
C GLU A 55 -6.69 -6.06 -24.11
N ALA A 56 -6.76 -6.91 -25.13
CA ALA A 56 -6.80 -8.35 -24.97
C ALA A 56 -5.51 -8.92 -24.37
N THR A 57 -4.35 -8.30 -24.61
CA THR A 57 -3.04 -8.76 -24.11
C THR A 57 -2.59 -8.03 -22.85
N GLN A 58 -2.84 -6.71 -22.73
CA GLN A 58 -2.35 -5.91 -21.61
C GLN A 58 -3.18 -6.08 -20.33
N LEU A 59 -4.48 -6.34 -20.45
CA LEU A 59 -5.34 -6.53 -19.28
C LEU A 59 -5.09 -7.89 -18.61
N GLN A 60 -5.01 -7.90 -17.27
CA GLN A 60 -4.85 -9.14 -16.50
C GLN A 60 -5.99 -10.14 -16.75
N LYS A 61 -5.73 -11.44 -16.53
CA LYS A 61 -6.71 -12.55 -16.68
C LYS A 61 -8.04 -12.34 -15.93
N THR A 62 -8.04 -11.53 -14.88
CA THR A 62 -9.26 -11.23 -14.08
C THR A 62 -10.29 -10.38 -14.81
N PHE A 63 -9.90 -9.71 -15.89
CA PHE A 63 -10.85 -9.05 -16.77
C PHE A 63 -11.42 -10.07 -17.75
N VAL A 64 -12.75 -10.13 -17.80
CA VAL A 64 -13.54 -11.09 -18.57
C VAL A 64 -14.58 -10.29 -19.37
N PRO A 65 -14.92 -10.70 -20.60
CA PRO A 65 -16.04 -10.08 -21.30
C PRO A 65 -17.38 -10.44 -20.63
N ASP A 66 -18.30 -9.49 -20.60
CA ASP A 66 -19.68 -9.72 -20.15
C ASP A 66 -20.58 -10.21 -21.30
N HIS A 67 -21.85 -10.49 -21.00
CA HIS A 67 -22.85 -10.91 -21.99
C HIS A 67 -23.08 -9.85 -23.08
N GLU A 68 -22.88 -8.57 -22.77
CA GLU A 68 -22.94 -7.45 -23.71
C GLU A 68 -21.59 -7.15 -24.38
N HIS A 69 -20.64 -8.08 -24.33
CA HIS A 69 -19.26 -7.92 -24.83
C HIS A 69 -18.44 -6.79 -24.17
N ARG A 70 -18.94 -6.20 -23.07
CA ARG A 70 -18.21 -5.17 -22.32
C ARG A 70 -17.10 -5.79 -21.46
N ILE A 71 -16.02 -5.04 -21.25
CA ILE A 71 -14.92 -5.45 -20.37
C ILE A 71 -15.40 -5.32 -18.91
N VAL A 72 -15.40 -6.42 -18.16
CA VAL A 72 -15.72 -6.42 -16.73
C VAL A 72 -14.61 -7.03 -15.90
N LEU A 73 -14.37 -6.47 -14.72
CA LEU A 73 -13.54 -7.07 -13.69
C LEU A 73 -14.38 -8.03 -12.86
N LEU A 74 -13.91 -9.28 -12.75
CA LEU A 74 -14.52 -10.27 -11.87
C LEU A 74 -13.89 -10.17 -10.47
N LEU A 75 -14.69 -9.74 -9.50
CA LEU A 75 -14.32 -9.72 -8.09
C LEU A 75 -14.99 -10.86 -7.35
N LYS A 76 -14.22 -11.56 -6.52
CA LYS A 76 -14.70 -12.63 -5.64
C LYS A 76 -14.37 -12.29 -4.20
N LYS A 77 -15.24 -12.68 -3.28
CA LYS A 77 -14.99 -12.57 -1.85
C LYS A 77 -14.22 -13.80 -1.37
N ASP A 78 -13.36 -13.67 -0.36
CA ASP A 78 -12.45 -14.76 0.02
C ASP A 78 -13.18 -15.98 0.60
N ASN A 79 -14.31 -15.76 1.29
CA ASN A 79 -15.07 -16.80 1.99
C ASN A 79 -16.47 -17.05 1.40
N SER A 80 -16.77 -16.57 0.19
CA SER A 80 -18.06 -16.83 -0.45
C SER A 80 -17.94 -16.95 -1.95
N ASP A 81 -18.80 -17.78 -2.55
CA ASP A 81 -18.91 -17.93 -3.99
C ASP A 81 -19.56 -16.73 -4.70
N GLU A 82 -19.92 -15.68 -3.95
CA GLU A 82 -20.40 -14.42 -4.50
C GLU A 82 -19.34 -13.79 -5.43
N GLN A 83 -19.73 -13.59 -6.69
CA GLN A 83 -18.92 -12.92 -7.70
C GLN A 83 -19.68 -11.69 -8.17
N ILE A 84 -18.99 -10.55 -8.16
CA ILE A 84 -19.53 -9.31 -8.70
C ILE A 84 -18.75 -8.95 -9.97
N ARG A 85 -19.49 -8.62 -11.02
CA ARG A 85 -18.95 -8.09 -12.27
C ARG A 85 -18.98 -6.57 -12.20
N VAL A 86 -17.82 -5.96 -12.32
CA VAL A 86 -17.67 -4.50 -12.27
C VAL A 86 -17.23 -4.00 -13.64
N PRO A 87 -17.96 -3.05 -14.27
CA PRO A 87 -17.53 -2.47 -15.53
C PRO A 87 -16.11 -1.89 -15.47
N TYR A 88 -15.32 -2.14 -16.51
CA TYR A 88 -13.93 -1.67 -16.60
C TYR A 88 -13.82 -0.15 -16.50
N THR A 89 -14.81 0.60 -16.98
CA THR A 89 -14.86 2.07 -16.87
C THR A 89 -14.73 2.55 -15.42
N ARG A 90 -15.51 1.97 -14.49
CA ARG A 90 -15.45 2.32 -13.05
C ARG A 90 -14.12 1.90 -12.42
N VAL A 91 -13.55 0.78 -12.86
CA VAL A 91 -12.23 0.33 -12.39
C VAL A 91 -11.13 1.26 -12.88
N LYS A 92 -11.19 1.68 -14.15
CA LYS A 92 -10.26 2.62 -14.76
C LYS A 92 -10.28 3.97 -14.04
N GLU A 93 -11.45 4.52 -13.75
CA GLU A 93 -11.59 5.73 -12.94
C GLU A 93 -10.95 5.62 -11.55
N ALA A 94 -11.05 4.45 -10.91
CA ALA A 94 -10.41 4.20 -9.61
C ALA A 94 -8.88 4.09 -9.76
N MET A 95 -8.39 3.45 -10.82
CA MET A 95 -6.97 3.36 -11.13
C MET A 95 -6.36 4.72 -11.46
N ASP A 96 -7.08 5.58 -12.17
CA ASP A 96 -6.68 6.97 -12.46
C ASP A 96 -6.58 7.79 -11.16
N LYS A 97 -7.35 7.45 -10.12
CA LYS A 97 -7.24 8.02 -8.76
C LYS A 97 -6.13 7.38 -7.91
N GLY A 98 -5.29 6.53 -8.50
CA GLY A 98 -4.16 5.87 -7.82
C GLY A 98 -4.53 4.61 -7.03
N ILE A 99 -5.75 4.08 -7.17
CA ILE A 99 -6.13 2.83 -6.51
C ILE A 99 -5.72 1.64 -7.39
N ASN A 100 -4.68 0.92 -6.96
CA ASN A 100 -4.21 -0.27 -7.67
C ASN A 100 -5.25 -1.41 -7.63
N LEU A 101 -5.32 -2.19 -8.71
CA LEU A 101 -6.15 -3.39 -8.87
C LEU A 101 -5.93 -4.41 -7.75
N HIS A 102 -4.71 -4.56 -7.23
CA HIS A 102 -4.44 -5.42 -6.07
C HIS A 102 -5.21 -4.96 -4.83
N SER A 103 -5.23 -3.65 -4.56
CA SER A 103 -5.97 -3.06 -3.44
C SER A 103 -7.48 -3.24 -3.60
N ILE A 104 -8.00 -3.11 -4.83
CA ILE A 104 -9.41 -3.35 -5.16
C ILE A 104 -9.79 -4.80 -4.82
N LYS A 105 -9.04 -5.77 -5.35
CA LYS A 105 -9.28 -7.21 -5.10
C LYS A 105 -9.22 -7.55 -3.61
N ARG A 106 -8.17 -7.09 -2.92
CA ARG A 106 -7.97 -7.38 -1.49
C ARG A 106 -9.09 -6.81 -0.62
N ARG A 107 -9.50 -5.56 -0.84
CA ARG A 107 -10.58 -4.93 -0.06
C ARG A 107 -11.91 -5.64 -0.27
N PHE A 108 -12.23 -5.97 -1.51
CA PHE A 108 -13.45 -6.71 -1.81
C PHE A 108 -13.41 -8.13 -1.21
N GLY A 109 -12.26 -8.82 -1.29
CA GLY A 109 -12.00 -10.09 -0.62
C GLY A 109 -12.30 -10.06 0.88
N LEU A 110 -11.87 -8.98 1.55
CA LEU A 110 -12.13 -8.67 2.96
C LEU A 110 -13.59 -8.23 3.25
N GLY A 111 -14.47 -8.23 2.26
CA GLY A 111 -15.89 -7.92 2.43
C GLY A 111 -16.23 -6.43 2.46
N TRP A 112 -15.38 -5.57 1.92
CA TRP A 112 -15.73 -4.16 1.73
C TRP A 112 -16.84 -4.01 0.68
N SER A 113 -17.68 -2.99 0.82
CA SER A 113 -18.65 -2.65 -0.23
C SER A 113 -17.93 -2.20 -1.50
N LEU A 114 -18.60 -2.37 -2.65
CA LEU A 114 -18.05 -2.01 -3.95
C LEU A 114 -17.66 -0.52 -4.01
N GLU A 115 -18.57 0.37 -3.59
CA GLU A 115 -18.33 1.82 -3.60
C GLU A 115 -17.13 2.20 -2.72
N LYS A 116 -17.04 1.63 -1.51
CA LYS A 116 -15.92 1.89 -0.58
C LYS A 116 -14.60 1.40 -1.16
N THR A 117 -14.63 0.26 -1.85
CA THR A 117 -13.44 -0.36 -2.45
C THR A 117 -12.83 0.51 -3.55
N LEU A 118 -13.67 1.13 -4.39
CA LEU A 118 -13.28 1.93 -5.54
C LEU A 118 -12.98 3.40 -5.22
N THR A 119 -13.39 3.91 -4.05
CA THR A 119 -13.24 5.33 -3.69
C THR A 119 -12.14 5.58 -2.66
N THR A 120 -11.87 4.61 -1.78
CA THR A 120 -10.88 4.81 -0.71
C THR A 120 -9.46 4.77 -1.27
N PRO A 121 -8.61 5.78 -1.11
CA PRO A 121 -7.22 5.71 -1.58
C PRO A 121 -6.43 4.62 -0.82
N PRO A 122 -5.40 4.00 -1.43
CA PRO A 122 -4.53 3.08 -0.69
C PRO A 122 -3.87 3.82 0.47
N ARG A 123 -3.63 3.13 1.59
CA ARG A 123 -2.73 3.69 2.60
C ARG A 123 -1.33 3.66 2.01
N LEU A 124 -0.65 4.79 2.06
CA LEU A 124 0.77 4.87 1.76
C LEU A 124 1.52 3.92 2.71
N SER A 125 2.54 3.26 2.19
CA SER A 125 3.45 2.46 3.00
C SER A 125 4.16 3.35 4.02
N ALA A 126 4.71 2.76 5.09
CA ALA A 126 5.48 3.52 6.08
C ALA A 126 6.67 4.26 5.44
N GLU A 127 7.24 3.67 4.39
CA GLU A 127 8.32 4.24 3.60
C GLU A 127 7.84 5.40 2.71
N GLU A 128 6.73 5.25 1.99
CA GLU A 128 6.13 6.35 1.21
C GLU A 128 5.67 7.50 2.11
N LEU A 129 5.09 7.21 3.28
CA LEU A 129 4.75 8.21 4.30
C LEU A 129 6.00 8.93 4.82
N MET A 130 7.11 8.21 5.00
CA MET A 130 8.38 8.80 5.41
C MET A 130 8.93 9.73 4.32
N TYR A 131 8.92 9.29 3.05
CA TYR A 131 9.38 10.12 1.93
C TYR A 131 8.47 11.34 1.71
N GLU A 132 7.16 11.21 1.80
CA GLU A 132 6.23 12.35 1.80
C GLU A 132 6.49 13.27 2.99
N ALA A 133 6.70 12.72 4.19
CA ALA A 133 6.99 13.52 5.37
C ALA A 133 8.32 14.28 5.25
N ILE A 134 9.35 13.66 4.66
CA ILE A 134 10.63 14.29 4.35
C ILE A 134 10.45 15.38 3.29
N ALA A 135 9.77 15.06 2.19
CA ALA A 135 9.54 15.97 1.06
C ALA A 135 8.68 17.18 1.46
N ASN A 136 7.72 16.99 2.36
CA ASN A 136 6.85 18.04 2.90
C ASN A 136 7.45 18.73 4.13
N SER A 137 8.68 18.39 4.54
CA SER A 137 9.34 19.00 5.69
C SER A 137 10.42 19.99 5.26
N GLU A 138 10.02 21.21 4.93
CA GLU A 138 10.98 22.33 4.82
C GLU A 138 11.34 22.93 6.20
N ASP A 139 10.54 22.68 7.24
CA ASP A 139 10.75 23.26 8.59
C ASP A 139 11.31 22.29 9.66
N ASN A 140 11.18 20.96 9.51
CA ASN A 140 11.47 20.03 10.61
C ASN A 140 12.95 19.67 10.78
N PHE A 141 13.78 19.78 9.73
CA PHE A 141 15.18 19.40 9.85
C PHE A 141 15.95 20.36 10.77
N GLN A 142 15.72 21.66 10.63
CA GLN A 142 16.36 22.67 11.47
C GLN A 142 15.93 22.54 12.94
N ASP A 143 14.65 22.24 13.19
CA ASP A 143 14.13 22.01 14.53
C ASP A 143 14.67 20.72 15.16
N LEU A 144 14.80 19.63 14.38
CA LEU A 144 15.42 18.39 14.86
C LEU A 144 16.90 18.60 15.19
N VAL A 145 17.64 19.33 14.35
CA VAL A 145 19.04 19.69 14.60
C VAL A 145 19.16 20.58 15.84
N ARG A 146 18.24 21.54 16.02
CA ARG A 146 18.16 22.41 17.20
C ARG A 146 17.87 21.61 18.47
N GLN A 147 16.88 20.72 18.45
CA GLN A 147 16.54 19.87 19.60
C GLN A 147 17.69 18.94 19.98
N ASN A 148 18.36 18.33 19.00
CA ASN A 148 19.54 17.50 19.24
C ASN A 148 20.69 18.30 19.86
N ARG A 149 20.91 19.55 19.41
CA ARG A 149 21.92 20.45 20.00
C ARG A 149 21.58 20.81 21.44
N ILE A 150 20.32 21.12 21.75
CA ILE A 150 19.84 21.42 23.11
C ILE A 150 19.99 20.21 24.02
N SER A 151 19.63 19.01 23.55
CA SER A 151 19.71 17.77 24.32
C SER A 151 21.15 17.45 24.71
N LYS A 152 22.08 17.48 23.75
CA LYS A 152 23.52 17.27 23.99
C LYS A 152 24.11 18.28 24.97
N PHE A 153 23.70 19.54 24.87
CA PHE A 153 24.14 20.59 25.80
C PHE A 153 23.64 20.33 27.22
N LYS A 154 22.35 20.00 27.40
CA LYS A 154 21.76 19.66 28.70
C LYS A 154 22.45 18.45 29.33
N GLU A 155 22.72 17.41 28.54
CA GLU A 155 23.40 16.21 29.02
C GLU A 155 24.83 16.52 29.48
N LYS A 156 25.60 17.28 28.69
CA LYS A 156 26.96 17.69 29.05
C LYS A 156 26.96 18.47 30.36
N LYS A 157 26.08 19.47 30.48
CA LYS A 157 25.92 20.26 31.70
C LYS A 157 25.53 19.40 32.90
N LEU A 158 24.63 18.42 32.73
CA LEU A 158 24.24 17.49 33.79
C LEU A 158 25.42 16.60 34.23
N ARG A 159 26.26 16.14 33.29
CA ARG A 159 27.48 15.37 33.62
C ARG A 159 28.50 16.21 34.38
N GLU A 160 28.65 17.49 34.05
CA GLU A 160 29.52 18.44 34.75
C GLU A 160 29.01 18.77 36.16
N GLU A 161 27.72 19.07 36.32
CA GLU A 161 27.10 19.42 37.60
C GLU A 161 26.93 18.22 38.55
N LYS A 162 26.61 17.04 38.00
CA LYS A 162 26.32 15.82 38.77
C LYS A 162 27.09 14.61 38.23
N PRO A 163 28.43 14.60 38.30
CA PRO A 163 29.25 13.52 37.76
C PRO A 163 29.02 12.18 38.46
N HIS A 164 28.60 12.22 39.74
CA HIS A 164 28.29 11.03 40.54
C HIS A 164 27.12 10.19 39.99
N LEU A 165 26.29 10.75 39.11
CA LEU A 165 25.23 10.00 38.41
C LEU A 165 25.77 9.13 37.27
N PHE A 166 26.97 9.41 36.74
CA PHE A 166 27.52 8.78 35.54
C PHE A 166 28.82 8.00 35.77
N ASN A 167 29.54 8.27 36.85
CA ASN A 167 30.81 7.63 37.18
C ASN A 167 30.66 6.28 37.91
N GLY A 168 29.44 5.73 38.00
CA GLY A 168 29.16 4.46 38.68
C GLY A 168 29.22 4.53 40.20
N THR A 169 29.21 5.73 40.81
CA THR A 169 29.17 5.86 42.27
C THR A 169 27.89 5.21 42.81
N PRO A 170 27.99 4.18 43.67
CA PRO A 170 26.80 3.47 44.13
C PRO A 170 25.94 4.39 44.99
N GLN A 171 24.63 4.39 44.74
CA GLN A 171 23.68 5.12 45.58
C GLN A 171 23.65 4.48 46.97
N LYS A 172 23.98 5.25 48.03
CA LYS A 172 24.05 4.76 49.41
C LYS A 172 22.72 4.20 49.93
N HIS A 173 21.60 4.71 49.43
CA HIS A 173 20.25 4.34 49.86
C HIS A 173 19.42 3.93 48.64
N GLY A 174 18.84 2.73 48.70
CA GLY A 174 17.87 2.28 47.68
C GLY A 174 16.51 2.95 47.84
N LEU A 175 15.66 2.83 46.81
CA LEU A 175 14.30 3.37 46.85
C LEU A 175 13.46 2.61 47.90
N THR A 176 12.98 3.34 48.91
CA THR A 176 12.09 2.78 49.93
C THR A 176 10.75 2.37 49.32
N GLN A 177 9.98 1.52 50.03
CA GLN A 177 8.64 1.13 49.59
C GLN A 177 7.72 2.36 49.40
N TYR A 178 7.81 3.33 50.30
CA TYR A 178 7.10 4.61 50.20
C TYR A 178 7.62 5.47 49.03
N GLY A 179 8.94 5.51 48.80
CA GLY A 179 9.52 6.19 47.63
C GLY A 179 9.04 5.60 46.29
N ARG A 180 8.93 4.27 46.20
CA ARG A 180 8.32 3.58 45.04
C ARG A 180 6.84 3.94 44.87
N TYR A 181 6.10 3.98 45.97
CA TYR A 181 4.70 4.38 45.98
C TYR A 181 4.53 5.82 45.44
N LEU A 182 5.34 6.77 45.90
CA LEU A 182 5.28 8.16 45.42
C LEU A 182 5.68 8.30 43.96
N HIS A 183 6.73 7.61 43.50
CA HIS A 183 7.14 7.61 42.08
C HIS A 183 6.01 7.11 41.17
N ASN A 184 5.32 6.04 41.58
CA ASN A 184 4.22 5.48 40.79
C ASN A 184 2.93 6.31 40.90
N ASN A 185 2.81 7.16 41.92
CA ASN A 185 1.63 7.98 42.21
C ASN A 185 1.95 9.49 42.24
N ILE A 186 2.80 9.96 41.32
CA ILE A 186 3.22 11.38 41.19
C ILE A 186 2.03 12.36 41.18
N LYS A 187 0.85 11.91 40.73
CA LYS A 187 -0.39 12.71 40.72
C LYS A 187 -0.87 13.15 42.11
N ILE A 188 -0.43 12.51 43.19
CA ILE A 188 -0.89 12.80 44.56
C ILE A 188 -0.13 14.01 45.16
N GLY A 189 1.08 14.32 44.70
CA GLY A 189 1.93 15.36 45.30
C GLY A 189 1.81 16.76 44.70
N ALA A 190 1.19 16.91 43.53
CA ALA A 190 1.36 18.12 42.73
C ALA A 190 0.22 19.14 42.83
N TYR A 191 -0.89 18.87 43.52
CA TYR A 191 -2.01 19.82 43.55
C TYR A 191 -2.16 20.47 44.92
N LYS A 192 -1.84 21.76 45.02
CA LYS A 192 -2.29 22.60 46.12
C LYS A 192 -3.55 23.33 45.68
N ILE A 193 -4.58 23.31 46.52
CA ILE A 193 -5.76 24.17 46.34
C ILE A 193 -5.45 25.47 47.07
N ASP A 194 -5.45 26.60 46.36
CA ASP A 194 -5.26 27.91 46.98
C ASP A 194 -6.49 28.33 47.81
N CYS A 195 -6.37 29.43 48.57
CA CYS A 195 -7.47 29.96 49.38
C CYS A 195 -8.68 30.44 48.56
N TYR A 196 -8.60 30.41 47.23
CA TYR A 196 -9.67 30.74 46.29
C TYR A 196 -10.20 29.51 45.53
N GLY A 197 -9.80 28.29 45.93
CA GLY A 197 -10.31 27.04 45.38
C GLY A 197 -9.67 26.61 44.05
N ARG A 198 -8.59 27.24 43.60
CA ARG A 198 -7.94 26.91 42.32
C ARG A 198 -6.84 25.88 42.53
N GLN A 199 -6.78 24.88 41.65
CA GLN A 199 -5.70 23.89 41.66
C GLN A 199 -4.43 24.47 41.04
N GLN A 200 -3.36 24.50 41.83
CA GLN A 200 -2.01 24.89 41.41
C GLN A 200 -1.11 23.66 41.37
N LEU A 201 -0.32 23.54 40.30
CA LEU A 201 0.78 22.57 40.20
C LEU A 201 1.93 23.05 41.10
N VAL A 202 2.29 22.26 42.11
CA VAL A 202 3.50 22.44 42.93
C VAL A 202 4.63 21.56 42.40
#